data_AF-A0A7V1MJ58-F1
#
_entry.id   AF-A0A7V1MJ58-F1
#
_cell.length_a   1.000
_cell.length_b   1.000
_cell.length_c   1.000
_cell.angle_alpha   90.00
_cell.angle_beta   90.00
_cell.angle_gamma   90.00
#
_symmetry.space_group_name_H-M   'P 1'
#
loop_
_entity.id
_entity.type
_entity.pdbx_description
1 polymer ?
#
loop_
_entity_poly.entity_id
_entity_poly.type
_entity_poly.pdbx_seq_one_letter_code
_entity_poly.pdbx_strand_id
1 'polypeptide(L)' 'MKPNPALLAEKTVSKELIREDIKKTFETAKGCVVEIIMKDNHTIGGNPQNAVDWCSIAREEAEKYV' A
#
# COMPACT_ATOMS: atom_id res chain seq x y z
N MET A 1 3.64 -12.24 -3.41
CA MET A 1 4.03 -11.00 -4.13
C MET A 1 4.41 -9.95 -3.10
N LYS A 2 5.42 -9.11 -3.34
CA LYS A 2 5.81 -8.00 -2.46
C LYS A 2 5.36 -6.68 -3.08
N PRO A 3 4.61 -5.81 -2.38
CA PRO A 3 4.25 -4.47 -2.85
C PRO A 3 5.46 -3.63 -3.21
N ASN A 4 5.30 -2.69 -4.15
CA ASN A 4 6.39 -1.83 -4.60
C ASN A 4 6.58 -0.61 -3.68
N PRO A 5 7.66 -0.52 -2.89
CA PRO A 5 7.86 0.60 -1.98
C PRO A 5 8.16 1.92 -2.71
N ALA A 6 8.62 1.89 -3.96
CA ALA A 6 8.96 3.09 -4.71
C ALA A 6 7.77 4.03 -4.93
N LEU A 7 6.53 3.49 -4.89
CA LEU A 7 5.31 4.28 -4.99
C LEU A 7 5.14 5.30 -3.85
N LEU A 8 5.87 5.14 -2.74
CA LEU A 8 5.83 6.05 -1.59
C LEU A 8 6.99 7.05 -1.55
N ALA A 9 8.00 6.87 -2.40
CA ALA A 9 9.23 7.66 -2.37
C ALA A 9 9.09 9.06 -3.02
N GLU A 10 7.97 9.33 -3.68
CA GLU A 10 7.68 10.63 -4.28
C GLU A 10 7.15 11.64 -3.27
N LYS A 11 7.39 12.95 -3.51
CA LYS A 11 6.88 14.02 -2.62
C LYS A 11 5.34 14.00 -2.49
N THR A 12 4.69 13.62 -3.59
CA THR A 12 3.24 13.42 -3.67
C THR A 12 3.01 12.09 -4.38
N VAL A 13 2.25 11.21 -3.75
CA VAL A 13 2.00 9.86 -4.28
C VAL A 13 0.72 9.80 -5.10
N SER A 14 0.68 8.97 -6.13
CA SER A 14 -0.58 8.62 -6.80
C SER A 14 -1.32 7.58 -5.96
N LYS A 15 -2.49 7.95 -5.46
CA LYS A 15 -3.35 7.06 -4.67
C LYS A 15 -3.91 5.92 -5.53
N GLU A 16 -4.12 6.18 -6.81
CA GLU A 16 -4.59 5.22 -7.81
C GLU A 16 -3.55 4.11 -8.01
N LEU A 17 -2.28 4.47 -8.24
CA LEU A 17 -1.20 3.49 -8.41
C LEU A 17 -0.97 2.66 -7.15
N ILE A 18 -1.01 3.29 -5.97
CA ILE A 18 -0.94 2.58 -4.68
C ILE A 18 -2.08 1.56 -4.56
N ARG A 19 -3.30 1.98 -4.89
CA ARG A 19 -4.49 1.11 -4.82
C ARG A 19 -4.37 -0.07 -5.78
N GLU A 20 -3.92 0.16 -7.00
CA GLU A 20 -3.71 -0.90 -8.00
C GLU A 20 -2.67 -1.93 -7.53
N ASP A 21 -1.56 -1.48 -6.95
CA ASP A 21 -0.49 -2.36 -6.44
C ASP A 21 -0.98 -3.21 -5.24
N ILE A 22 -1.71 -2.59 -4.30
CA ILE A 22 -2.30 -3.26 -3.15
C ILE A 22 -3.37 -4.27 -3.61
N LYS A 23 -4.27 -3.87 -4.51
CA LYS A 23 -5.29 -4.75 -5.07
C LYS A 23 -4.65 -5.98 -5.73
N LYS A 24 -3.62 -5.77 -6.57
CA LYS A 24 -2.88 -6.87 -7.21
C LYS A 24 -2.26 -7.80 -6.16
N THR A 25 -1.75 -7.25 -5.06
CA THR A 25 -1.20 -8.03 -3.94
C THR A 25 -2.28 -8.91 -3.29
N PHE A 26 -3.46 -8.36 -2.97
CA PHE A 26 -4.54 -9.14 -2.38
C PHE A 26 -5.14 -10.17 -3.34
N GLU A 27 -5.34 -9.84 -4.62
CA GLU A 27 -5.78 -10.81 -5.62
C GLU A 27 -4.80 -11.98 -5.75
N THR A 28 -3.50 -11.69 -5.75
CA THR A 28 -2.46 -12.74 -5.82
C THR A 28 -2.47 -13.65 -4.60
N ALA A 29 -2.85 -13.11 -3.44
CA ALA A 29 -2.87 -13.83 -2.16
C ALA A 29 -4.28 -14.33 -1.78
N LYS A 30 -5.24 -14.31 -2.71
CA LYS A 30 -6.62 -14.70 -2.47
C LYS A 30 -6.71 -16.15 -1.96
N GLY A 31 -7.50 -16.36 -0.90
CA GLY A 31 -7.64 -17.65 -0.23
C GLY A 31 -6.62 -17.90 0.89
N CYS A 32 -5.68 -16.98 1.12
CA CYS A 32 -4.80 -16.98 2.27
C CYS A 32 -5.27 -16.01 3.36
N VAL A 33 -4.79 -16.21 4.59
CA VAL A 33 -4.81 -15.17 5.62
C VAL A 33 -3.62 -14.25 5.35
N VAL A 34 -3.88 -12.97 5.12
CA VAL A 34 -2.86 -12.01 4.64
C VAL A 34 -2.68 -10.87 5.64
N GLU A 35 -1.43 -10.60 6.01
CA GLU A 35 -1.00 -9.37 6.66
C GLU A 35 -0.18 -8.54 5.66
N ILE A 36 -0.45 -7.24 5.60
CA ILE A 36 0.34 -6.27 4.83
C ILE A 36 0.77 -5.14 5.77
N ILE A 37 2.05 -4.76 5.71
CA ILE A 37 2.63 -3.78 6.63
C ILE A 37 3.59 -2.83 5.92
N MET A 38 3.44 -1.53 6.18
CA MET A 38 4.37 -0.48 5.75
C MET A 38 5.37 -0.22 6.89
N LYS A 39 6.67 -0.34 6.61
CA LYS A 39 7.75 -0.15 7.60
C LYS A 39 8.77 0.93 7.21
N ASP A 40 8.57 1.59 6.08
CA ASP A 40 9.47 2.62 5.57
C ASP A 40 9.11 4.00 6.13
N ASN A 41 10.07 4.62 6.81
CA ASN A 41 9.90 5.95 7.40
C ASN A 41 10.84 6.98 6.78
N HIS A 42 11.85 6.55 6.02
CA HIS A 42 12.93 7.42 5.54
C HIS A 42 12.81 7.68 4.04
N THR A 43 12.32 6.70 3.27
CA THR A 43 12.15 6.82 1.82
C THR A 43 10.69 7.02 1.42
N ILE A 44 9.99 7.90 2.16
CA ILE A 44 8.60 8.32 1.90
C ILE A 44 8.47 9.73 1.32
N GLY A 45 9.43 10.14 0.47
CA GLY A 45 9.42 11.46 -0.18
C GLY A 45 9.55 12.66 0.76
N GLY A 46 9.98 12.43 2.02
CA GLY A 46 9.98 13.44 3.07
C GLY A 46 8.57 13.88 3.51
N ASN A 47 7.53 13.11 3.14
CA ASN A 47 6.14 13.42 3.42
C ASN A 47 5.48 12.29 4.23
N PRO A 48 5.34 12.43 5.56
CA PRO A 48 4.65 11.45 6.40
C PRO A 48 3.22 11.12 5.96
N GLN A 49 2.55 12.02 5.24
CA GLN A 49 1.20 11.78 4.73
C GLN A 49 1.16 10.61 3.73
N ASN A 50 2.26 10.31 3.03
CA ASN A 50 2.34 9.17 2.12
C ASN A 50 2.11 7.84 2.84
N ALA A 51 2.68 7.70 4.05
CA ALA A 51 2.47 6.52 4.89
C ALA A 51 1.01 6.41 5.37
N VAL A 52 0.41 7.53 5.76
CA VAL A 52 -0.99 7.60 6.21
C VAL A 52 -1.94 7.24 5.07
N ASP A 53 -1.73 7.82 3.90
CA ASP A 53 -2.54 7.57 2.71
C ASP A 53 -2.44 6.10 2.27
N TRP A 54 -1.23 5.53 2.28
CA TRP A 54 -1.03 4.11 1.99
C TRP A 54 -1.78 3.21 2.97
N CYS A 55 -1.69 3.49 4.28
CA CYS A 55 -2.39 2.71 5.30
C CYS A 55 -3.93 2.80 5.14
N SER A 56 -4.47 3.98 4.80
CA SER A 56 -5.90 4.14 4.51
C SER A 56 -6.33 3.27 3.33
N ILE A 57 -5.61 3.36 2.21
CA ILE A 57 -5.90 2.57 1.00
C ILE A 57 -5.76 1.07 1.28
N ALA A 58 -4.71 0.66 1.99
CA ALA A 58 -4.49 -0.74 2.34
C ALA A 58 -5.64 -1.33 3.16
N ARG A 59 -6.16 -0.56 4.13
CA ARG A 59 -7.32 -0.95 4.93
C ARG A 59 -8.58 -1.04 4.08
N GLU A 60 -8.87 -0.02 3.28
CA GLU A 60 -10.05 0.01 2.41
C GLU A 60 -10.07 -1.15 1.41
N GLU A 61 -8.91 -1.52 0.84
CA GLU A 61 -8.83 -2.70 -0.02
C GLU A 61 -8.95 -3.98 0.78
N ALA A 62 -8.30 -4.11 1.94
CA ALA A 62 -8.40 -5.31 2.78
C ALA A 62 -9.84 -5.64 3.17
N GLU A 63 -10.65 -4.63 3.51
CA GLU A 63 -12.07 -4.76 3.87
C GLU A 63 -12.93 -5.38 2.75
N LYS A 64 -12.47 -5.40 1.49
CA LYS A 64 -13.15 -6.04 0.35
C LYS A 64 -12.86 -7.54 0.20
N TYR A 65 -11.86 -8.05 0.91
CA TYR A 65 -11.41 -9.45 0.85
C TYR A 65 -11.70 -10.23 2.14
N VAL A 66 -12.49 -9.65 3.06
CA VAL A 66 -12.93 -10.27 4.31
C VAL A 66 -14.24 -11.03 4.12
#